data_AF-A0A382VPY3-F1
#
_entry.id   AF-A0A382VPY3-F1
#
_cell.length_a   1.000
_cell.length_b   1.000
_cell.length_c   1.000
_cell.angle_alpha   90.00
_cell.angle_beta   90.00
_cell.angle_gamma   90.00
#
_symmetry.space_group_name_H-M   'P 1'
#
loop_
_entity.id
_entity.type
_entity.pdbx_description
1 polymer ?
#
loop_
_entity_poly.entity_id
_entity_poly.type
_entity_poly.pdbx_seq_one_letter_code
_entity_poly.pdbx_strand_id
1 'polypeptide(L)'
;AVISLSPLANKLTLKTEYSVGDNVFDNFYDYTLFKEDGTKFDKEFIRVVKKYNDYELLTKNTINGIYYAKIPLVQKEHVALIDNTTVFNDTIYNPETGYRQDRIKILGYITEDWSGGLNIPGFIYDHALVVDWVPYTDYAMSDLVKHKEYYYTARNKIRGSATFDDEEWSKLEGRPKADLLPNFEYKTNQFADFYDLDTDNFDSSQQRMAQHLIGYQKRQYLQNIINDDVSQYKFYQGFIQDKGTKNSLTKLFDALSSADKDSVEFYEEWAIRKGHYGVTQGF
;
A
#
# COMPACT_ATOMS: atom_id res chain seq x y z
N ALA A 1 -37.76 46.41 11.94
CA ALA A 1 -36.58 45.52 11.98
C ALA A 1 -36.92 44.27 11.21
N VAL A 2 -36.11 43.91 10.20
CA VAL A 2 -36.27 42.63 9.50
C VAL A 2 -35.50 41.60 10.31
N ILE A 3 -36.19 40.57 10.78
CA ILE A 3 -35.57 39.46 11.50
C ILE A 3 -35.18 38.43 10.44
N SER A 4 -33.89 38.28 10.19
CA SER A 4 -33.34 37.20 9.35
C SER A 4 -33.02 36.01 10.26
N LEU A 5 -33.60 34.85 9.95
CA LEU A 5 -33.47 33.63 10.77
C LEU A 5 -32.77 32.57 9.93
N SER A 6 -31.56 32.21 10.32
CA SER A 6 -30.76 31.19 9.63
C SER A 6 -31.23 29.79 10.07
N PRO A 7 -31.58 28.90 9.13
CA PRO A 7 -32.00 27.52 9.43
C PRO A 7 -30.85 26.66 9.98
N LEU A 8 -29.60 26.98 9.67
CA LEU A 8 -28.42 26.20 10.03
C LEU A 8 -27.52 26.90 11.08
N ALA A 9 -27.88 28.12 11.45
CA ALA A 9 -27.14 28.98 12.37
C ALA A 9 -25.63 28.97 12.09
N ASN A 10 -24.84 28.47 13.05
CA ASN A 10 -23.37 28.49 13.00
C ASN A 10 -22.74 27.13 12.67
N LYS A 11 -23.51 26.04 12.77
CA LYS A 11 -22.99 24.67 12.63
C LYS A 11 -23.99 23.78 11.90
N LEU A 12 -23.52 23.16 10.82
CA LEU A 12 -24.20 22.05 10.16
C LEU A 12 -23.30 20.81 10.26
N THR A 13 -23.86 19.70 10.75
CA THR A 13 -23.22 18.38 10.70
C THR A 13 -24.06 17.47 9.83
N LEU A 14 -23.41 16.85 8.85
CA LEU A 14 -23.98 15.81 7.99
C LEU A 14 -23.24 14.51 8.29
N LYS A 15 -24.01 13.45 8.54
CA LYS A 15 -23.50 12.08 8.70
C LYS A 15 -24.09 11.21 7.61
N THR A 16 -23.24 10.49 6.91
CA THR A 16 -23.64 9.58 5.82
C THR A 16 -23.03 8.20 6.03
N GLU A 17 -23.57 7.17 5.38
CA GLU A 17 -23.06 5.79 5.52
C GLU A 17 -22.01 5.44 4.46
N TYR A 18 -22.29 5.75 3.18
CA TYR A 18 -21.47 5.32 2.03
C TYR A 18 -20.90 6.47 1.20
N SER A 19 -21.13 7.71 1.63
CA SER A 19 -20.70 8.90 0.92
C SER A 19 -19.95 9.84 1.85
N VAL A 20 -19.12 10.71 1.29
CA VAL A 20 -18.45 11.79 2.00
C VAL A 20 -18.80 13.11 1.33
N GLY A 21 -18.99 14.17 2.12
CA GLY A 21 -19.21 15.52 1.58
C GLY A 21 -17.97 16.03 0.84
N ASP A 22 -18.16 16.50 -0.39
CA ASP A 22 -17.08 17.06 -1.19
C ASP A 22 -16.72 18.49 -0.75
N ASN A 23 -15.70 19.08 -1.38
CA ASN A 23 -15.38 20.48 -1.20
C ASN A 23 -16.51 21.35 -1.75
N VAL A 24 -17.28 21.96 -0.86
CA VAL A 24 -18.33 22.95 -1.18
C VAL A 24 -17.80 24.18 -1.93
N PHE A 25 -16.50 24.46 -1.90
CA PHE A 25 -15.87 25.56 -2.63
C PHE A 25 -15.26 25.16 -3.96
N ASP A 26 -15.43 23.92 -4.40
CA ASP A 26 -14.96 23.50 -5.71
C ASP A 26 -15.69 24.28 -6.82
N ASN A 27 -14.93 24.75 -7.81
CA ASN A 27 -15.47 25.47 -8.96
C ASN A 27 -16.28 24.56 -9.89
N PHE A 28 -16.16 23.24 -9.74
CA PHE A 28 -16.96 22.27 -10.47
C PHE A 28 -18.46 22.36 -10.13
N TYR A 29 -18.81 22.75 -8.89
CA TYR A 29 -20.20 22.82 -8.45
C TYR A 29 -20.72 24.27 -8.49
N ASP A 30 -22.01 24.42 -8.80
CA ASP A 30 -22.73 25.69 -8.62
C ASP A 30 -22.71 26.14 -7.16
N TYR A 31 -22.92 27.44 -6.93
CA TYR A 31 -22.88 28.05 -5.61
C TYR A 31 -23.63 27.24 -4.55
N THR A 32 -22.86 26.77 -3.57
CA THR A 32 -23.31 25.83 -2.56
C THR A 32 -23.73 26.50 -1.25
N LEU A 33 -23.26 27.73 -0.97
CA LEU A 33 -23.41 28.39 0.33
C LEU A 33 -23.80 29.87 0.17
N PHE A 34 -24.91 30.25 0.80
CA PHE A 34 -25.41 31.63 0.81
C PHE A 34 -25.53 32.23 2.21
N LYS A 35 -25.30 33.55 2.28
CA LYS A 35 -25.53 34.42 3.44
C LYS A 35 -26.98 34.93 3.47
N GLU A 36 -27.29 35.78 4.45
CA GLU A 36 -28.63 36.36 4.64
C GLU A 36 -29.14 37.22 3.48
N ASP A 37 -28.20 37.82 2.74
CA ASP A 37 -28.45 38.69 1.59
C ASP A 37 -28.54 37.92 0.26
N GLY A 38 -28.45 36.58 0.30
CA GLY A 38 -28.41 35.73 -0.89
C GLY A 38 -27.06 35.77 -1.62
N THR A 39 -26.05 36.44 -1.07
CA THR A 39 -24.70 36.46 -1.64
C THR A 39 -23.90 35.23 -1.22
N LYS A 40 -22.84 34.93 -1.99
CA LYS A 40 -21.92 33.82 -1.70
C LYS A 40 -21.30 33.97 -0.32
N PHE A 41 -21.21 32.86 0.40
CA PHE A 41 -20.44 32.81 1.63
C PHE A 41 -18.94 32.66 1.32
N ASP A 42 -18.13 33.61 1.77
CA ASP A 42 -16.69 33.60 1.51
C ASP A 42 -15.99 32.48 2.29
N LYS A 43 -15.01 31.84 1.63
CA LYS A 43 -14.26 30.70 2.18
C LYS A 43 -13.51 31.06 3.47
N GLU A 44 -13.10 32.32 3.64
CA GLU A 44 -12.36 32.79 4.82
C GLU A 44 -13.16 32.68 6.11
N PHE A 45 -14.48 32.72 6.00
CA PHE A 45 -15.42 32.73 7.12
C PHE A 45 -16.05 31.37 7.38
N ILE A 46 -15.63 30.34 6.65
CA ILE A 46 -16.17 28.98 6.79
C ILE A 46 -15.04 28.00 6.99
N ARG A 47 -15.21 27.17 8.01
CA ARG A 47 -14.37 26.01 8.25
C ARG A 47 -15.13 24.76 7.86
N VAL A 48 -14.54 24.01 6.93
CA VAL A 48 -14.99 22.66 6.57
C VAL A 48 -14.16 21.66 7.36
N VAL A 49 -14.81 20.76 8.08
CA VAL A 49 -14.16 19.63 8.76
C VAL A 49 -14.69 18.34 8.14
N LYS A 50 -13.79 17.55 7.55
CA LYS A 50 -14.11 16.23 7.01
C LYS A 50 -13.45 15.19 7.90
N LYS A 51 -14.23 14.27 8.46
CA LYS A 51 -13.73 13.13 9.23
C LYS A 51 -14.43 11.87 8.78
N TYR A 52 -13.80 11.13 7.85
CA TYR A 52 -14.41 9.97 7.21
C TYR A 52 -15.78 10.33 6.64
N ASN A 53 -16.86 9.79 7.19
CA ASN A 53 -18.23 10.06 6.74
C ASN A 53 -18.92 11.22 7.47
N ASP A 54 -18.28 11.80 8.49
CA ASP A 54 -18.76 12.99 9.16
C ASP A 54 -18.26 14.24 8.41
N TYR A 55 -19.21 15.07 8.00
CA TYR A 55 -18.94 16.35 7.34
C TYR A 55 -19.52 17.48 8.16
N GLU A 56 -18.68 18.43 8.59
CA GLU A 56 -19.10 19.59 9.36
C GLU A 56 -18.77 20.91 8.65
N LEU A 57 -19.74 21.83 8.66
CA LEU A 57 -19.58 23.23 8.29
C LEU A 57 -19.73 24.09 9.52
N LEU A 58 -18.75 24.95 9.74
CA LEU A 58 -18.70 25.88 10.87
C LEU A 58 -18.45 27.30 10.36
N THR A 59 -19.23 28.27 10.82
CA THR A 59 -18.91 29.68 10.62
C THR A 59 -17.77 30.10 11.54
N LYS A 60 -16.87 30.95 11.03
CA LYS A 60 -15.70 31.46 11.76
C LYS A 60 -15.61 32.96 11.58
N ASN A 61 -15.44 33.67 12.69
CA ASN A 61 -15.21 35.13 12.72
C ASN A 61 -16.32 35.94 11.99
N THR A 62 -17.55 35.43 11.97
CA THR A 62 -18.72 36.12 11.40
C THR A 62 -19.92 36.04 12.32
N ILE A 63 -20.77 37.05 12.22
CA ILE A 63 -22.09 37.07 12.86
C ILE A 63 -23.13 36.41 11.93
N ASN A 64 -22.86 36.39 10.62
CA ASN A 64 -23.72 35.77 9.62
C ASN A 64 -23.76 34.25 9.82
N GLY A 65 -24.97 33.72 9.97
CA GLY A 65 -25.24 32.28 9.93
C GLY A 65 -25.38 31.74 8.51
N ILE A 66 -25.43 30.42 8.37
CA ILE A 66 -25.55 29.73 7.09
C ILE A 66 -27.04 29.72 6.69
N TYR A 67 -27.42 30.43 5.62
CA TYR A 67 -28.82 30.51 5.20
C TYR A 67 -29.23 29.42 4.22
N TYR A 68 -28.28 28.96 3.41
CA TYR A 68 -28.47 27.87 2.46
C TYR A 68 -27.18 27.07 2.35
N ALA A 69 -27.31 25.75 2.29
CA ALA A 69 -26.20 24.84 2.05
C ALA A 69 -26.63 23.71 1.10
N LYS A 70 -25.89 23.54 0.01
CA LYS A 70 -25.96 22.41 -0.90
C LYS A 70 -24.63 21.67 -0.85
N ILE A 71 -24.61 20.50 -0.23
CA ILE A 71 -23.39 19.71 -0.07
C ILE A 71 -23.39 18.60 -1.14
N PRO A 72 -22.48 18.64 -2.12
CA PRO A 72 -22.28 17.51 -3.02
C PRO A 72 -21.73 16.31 -2.25
N LEU A 73 -22.31 15.14 -2.49
CA LEU A 73 -21.89 13.88 -1.88
C LEU A 73 -21.12 13.07 -2.91
N VAL A 74 -19.96 12.55 -2.51
CA VAL A 74 -19.11 11.70 -3.35
C VAL A 74 -19.04 10.32 -2.73
N GLN A 75 -19.34 9.32 -3.56
CA GLN A 75 -19.09 7.92 -3.27
C GLN A 75 -17.85 7.50 -4.05
N LYS A 76 -16.95 6.77 -3.39
CA LYS A 76 -15.74 6.23 -3.99
C LYS A 76 -15.87 4.72 -4.07
N GLU A 77 -15.61 4.17 -5.25
CA GLU A 77 -15.64 2.74 -5.50
C GLU A 77 -14.26 2.30 -6.00
N HIS A 78 -13.82 1.14 -5.52
CA HIS A 78 -12.55 0.55 -5.91
C HIS A 78 -12.81 -0.58 -6.90
N VAL A 79 -12.11 -0.57 -8.02
CA VAL A 79 -12.22 -1.58 -9.07
C VAL A 79 -10.85 -2.24 -9.23
N ALA A 80 -10.81 -3.56 -9.02
CA ALA A 80 -9.63 -4.36 -9.34
C ALA A 80 -9.72 -4.82 -10.79
N LEU A 81 -8.75 -4.40 -11.61
CA LEU A 81 -8.59 -4.86 -12.98
C LEU A 81 -7.60 -6.01 -12.99
N ILE A 82 -7.99 -7.12 -13.62
CA ILE A 82 -7.17 -8.32 -13.73
C ILE A 82 -6.95 -8.56 -15.21
N ASP A 83 -5.70 -8.82 -15.58
CA ASP A 83 -5.37 -9.20 -16.95
C ASP A 83 -6.07 -10.51 -17.31
N ASN A 84 -6.64 -10.57 -18.51
CA ASN A 84 -7.41 -11.74 -18.95
C ASN A 84 -6.54 -12.99 -19.19
N THR A 85 -5.23 -12.85 -19.13
CA THR A 85 -4.26 -13.93 -19.33
C THR A 85 -3.39 -14.10 -18.10
N THR A 86 -3.20 -15.34 -17.66
CA THR A 86 -2.29 -15.66 -16.55
C THR A 86 -0.83 -15.59 -16.99
N VAL A 87 0.10 -15.63 -16.03
CA VAL A 87 1.55 -15.76 -16.29
C VAL A 87 1.92 -17.04 -17.05
N PHE A 88 1.01 -18.02 -17.09
CA PHE A 88 1.16 -19.26 -17.85
C PHE A 88 0.48 -19.20 -19.23
N ASN A 89 0.03 -18.01 -19.66
CA ASN A 89 -0.74 -17.77 -20.89
C ASN A 89 -2.11 -18.48 -20.93
N ASP A 90 -2.67 -18.85 -19.78
CA ASP A 90 -4.03 -19.36 -19.74
C ASP A 90 -5.03 -18.20 -19.83
N THR A 91 -6.06 -18.35 -20.66
CA THR A 91 -7.16 -17.37 -20.76
C THR A 91 -8.09 -17.54 -19.57
N ILE A 92 -8.41 -16.46 -18.86
CA ILE A 92 -9.31 -16.47 -17.70
C ILE A 92 -10.77 -16.37 -18.14
N TYR A 93 -11.04 -15.54 -19.15
CA TYR A 93 -12.38 -15.29 -19.67
C TYR A 93 -12.37 -15.12 -21.19
N ASN A 94 -13.25 -15.85 -21.88
CA ASN A 94 -13.49 -15.72 -23.30
C ASN A 94 -15.00 -15.55 -23.56
N PRO A 95 -15.45 -14.37 -24.00
CA PRO A 95 -16.87 -14.11 -24.23
C PRO A 95 -17.45 -14.86 -25.44
N GLU A 96 -16.65 -15.20 -26.46
CA GLU A 96 -17.14 -15.88 -27.67
C GLU A 96 -17.51 -17.34 -27.42
N THR A 97 -16.69 -18.04 -26.62
CA THR A 97 -16.91 -19.43 -26.26
C THR A 97 -17.71 -19.58 -24.97
N GLY A 98 -17.89 -18.48 -24.22
CA GLY A 98 -18.46 -18.47 -22.87
C GLY A 98 -17.54 -19.10 -21.81
N TYR A 99 -16.30 -19.43 -22.17
CA TYR A 99 -15.33 -19.97 -21.23
C TYR A 99 -14.98 -18.94 -20.17
N ARG A 100 -15.07 -19.31 -18.89
CA ARG A 100 -14.68 -18.47 -17.77
C ARG A 100 -14.11 -19.32 -16.65
N GLN A 101 -13.15 -18.78 -15.92
CA GLN A 101 -12.82 -19.32 -14.61
C GLN A 101 -13.92 -18.98 -13.60
N ASP A 102 -14.43 -20.00 -12.93
CA ASP A 102 -15.57 -19.86 -12.01
C ASP A 102 -15.19 -19.21 -10.69
N ARG A 103 -13.91 -19.28 -10.29
CA ARG A 103 -13.43 -18.75 -9.01
C ARG A 103 -12.11 -18.05 -9.16
N ILE A 104 -12.06 -16.84 -8.61
CA ILE A 104 -10.83 -16.07 -8.43
C ILE A 104 -10.69 -15.87 -6.92
N LYS A 105 -9.57 -16.30 -6.34
CA LYS A 105 -9.23 -16.04 -4.95
C LYS A 105 -8.25 -14.87 -4.91
N ILE A 106 -8.65 -13.80 -4.23
CA ILE A 106 -7.81 -12.63 -3.98
C ILE A 106 -7.34 -12.69 -2.54
N LEU A 107 -6.04 -12.52 -2.34
CA LEU A 107 -5.41 -12.37 -1.03
C LEU A 107 -4.83 -10.96 -0.99
N GLY A 108 -5.13 -10.21 0.07
CA GLY A 108 -4.67 -8.82 0.20
C GLY A 108 -4.96 -8.28 1.59
N TYR A 109 -4.43 -7.09 1.85
CA TYR A 109 -4.55 -6.40 3.13
C TYR A 109 -5.58 -5.28 3.04
N ILE A 110 -6.38 -5.16 4.09
CA ILE A 110 -7.26 -4.01 4.31
C ILE A 110 -6.83 -3.39 5.62
N THR A 111 -6.57 -2.09 5.60
CA THR A 111 -6.21 -1.35 6.79
C THR A 111 -7.41 -1.20 7.72
N GLU A 112 -7.17 -1.31 9.02
CA GLU A 112 -8.19 -1.07 10.03
C GLU A 112 -8.79 0.34 9.90
N ASP A 113 -10.10 0.46 10.10
CA ASP A 113 -10.86 1.71 9.99
C ASP A 113 -10.85 2.41 8.61
N TRP A 114 -10.46 1.72 7.54
CA TRP A 114 -10.53 2.30 6.20
C TRP A 114 -11.95 2.30 5.64
N SER A 115 -12.44 3.50 5.33
CA SER A 115 -13.77 3.76 4.78
C SER A 115 -13.79 3.84 3.25
N GLY A 116 -12.76 3.33 2.55
CA GLY A 116 -12.66 3.38 1.09
C GLY A 116 -12.21 4.74 0.53
N GLY A 117 -11.81 5.68 1.39
CA GLY A 117 -11.26 6.98 0.98
C GLY A 117 -9.80 6.92 0.53
N LEU A 118 -9.25 8.08 0.11
CA LEU A 118 -7.79 8.22 -0.10
C LEU A 118 -7.02 8.39 1.21
N ASN A 119 -7.73 8.63 2.32
CA ASN A 119 -7.16 8.62 3.65
C ASN A 119 -7.10 7.18 4.15
N ILE A 120 -5.90 6.60 4.11
CA ILE A 120 -5.66 5.19 4.45
C ILE A 120 -4.87 5.18 5.76
N PRO A 121 -5.48 4.79 6.90
CA PRO A 121 -4.78 4.72 8.18
C PRO A 121 -3.53 3.86 8.09
N GLY A 122 -2.40 4.34 8.62
CA GLY A 122 -1.10 3.65 8.54
C GLY A 122 -0.32 3.88 7.25
N PHE A 123 -0.89 4.54 6.25
CA PHE A 123 -0.26 4.73 4.95
C PHE A 123 -0.36 6.18 4.45
N ILE A 124 0.55 6.52 3.55
CA ILE A 124 0.59 7.76 2.79
C ILE A 124 0.34 7.37 1.34
N TYR A 125 -0.74 7.88 0.77
CA TYR A 125 -1.03 7.70 -0.64
C TYR A 125 -0.25 8.72 -1.45
N ASP A 126 0.69 8.25 -2.27
CA ASP A 126 1.42 9.09 -3.21
C ASP A 126 0.58 9.26 -4.48
N HIS A 127 -0.05 10.43 -4.60
CA HIS A 127 -0.87 10.77 -5.76
C HIS A 127 0.00 11.32 -6.90
N ALA A 128 0.65 10.43 -7.64
CA ALA A 128 1.47 10.78 -8.79
C ALA A 128 0.62 11.07 -10.05
N LEU A 129 0.03 12.26 -10.11
CA LEU A 129 -0.75 12.70 -11.28
C LEU A 129 0.16 13.42 -12.28
N VAL A 130 0.37 12.79 -13.43
CA VAL A 130 1.15 13.38 -14.53
C VAL A 130 0.22 14.14 -15.46
N VAL A 131 0.49 15.44 -15.63
CA VAL A 131 -0.21 16.29 -16.62
C VAL A 131 0.74 16.59 -17.77
N ASP A 132 0.23 16.78 -18.98
CA ASP A 132 1.04 17.32 -20.08
C ASP A 132 1.44 18.78 -19.76
N TRP A 133 2.68 19.16 -20.08
CA TRP A 133 3.16 20.51 -19.84
C TRP A 133 2.42 21.53 -20.73
N VAL A 134 1.98 22.64 -20.13
CA VAL A 134 1.24 23.70 -20.80
C VAL A 134 1.96 25.04 -20.58
N PRO A 135 2.19 25.83 -21.64
CA PRO A 135 2.77 27.17 -21.52
C PRO A 135 1.94 28.09 -20.60
N TYR A 136 2.61 29.04 -19.94
CA TYR A 136 1.99 30.04 -19.06
C TYR A 136 1.21 29.47 -17.87
N THR A 137 1.49 28.22 -17.48
CA THR A 137 0.91 27.59 -16.30
C THR A 137 1.92 27.60 -15.16
N ASP A 138 1.51 28.06 -13.98
CA ASP A 138 2.32 28.00 -12.77
C ASP A 138 2.37 26.56 -12.24
N TYR A 139 3.56 26.10 -11.87
CA TYR A 139 3.77 24.77 -11.30
C TYR A 139 4.31 24.86 -9.87
N ALA A 140 3.76 24.05 -8.98
CA ALA A 140 4.25 23.90 -7.62
C ALA A 140 5.50 23.02 -7.59
N MET A 141 6.23 23.08 -6.47
CA MET A 141 7.36 22.19 -6.24
C MET A 141 6.88 20.73 -6.24
N SER A 142 7.64 19.86 -6.88
CA SER A 142 7.35 18.44 -7.06
C SER A 142 6.19 18.11 -8.01
N ASP A 143 5.62 19.08 -8.72
CA ASP A 143 4.62 18.79 -9.77
C ASP A 143 5.22 17.91 -10.87
N LEU A 144 4.41 16.97 -11.36
CA LEU A 144 4.81 15.98 -12.36
C LEU A 144 4.24 16.36 -13.72
N VAL A 145 5.13 16.61 -14.67
CA VAL A 145 4.74 16.97 -16.04
C VAL A 145 5.32 16.00 -17.06
N LYS A 146 4.56 15.77 -18.12
CA LYS A 146 5.06 15.14 -19.34
C LYS A 146 5.38 16.22 -20.35
N HIS A 147 6.62 16.22 -20.83
CA HIS A 147 7.04 17.08 -21.93
C HIS A 147 7.69 16.23 -23.00
N LYS A 148 7.06 16.21 -24.19
CA LYS A 148 7.42 15.32 -25.31
C LYS A 148 7.36 13.85 -24.89
N GLU A 149 8.50 13.16 -24.89
CA GLU A 149 8.62 11.73 -24.55
C GLU A 149 8.93 11.48 -23.07
N TYR A 150 9.44 12.49 -22.35
CA TYR A 150 9.97 12.31 -21.00
C TYR A 150 9.05 12.88 -19.93
N TYR A 151 9.25 12.35 -18.72
CA TYR A 151 8.58 12.78 -17.51
C TYR A 151 9.54 13.62 -16.66
N TYR A 152 9.01 14.66 -16.05
CA TYR A 152 9.78 15.63 -15.29
C TYR A 152 9.09 15.95 -13.97
N THR A 153 9.89 16.32 -12.97
CA THR A 153 9.42 16.89 -11.70
C THR A 153 9.99 18.27 -11.45
N ALA A 154 9.18 19.20 -10.97
CA ALA A 154 9.59 20.57 -10.69
C ALA A 154 10.51 20.64 -9.46
N ARG A 155 11.72 21.21 -9.60
CA ARG A 155 12.68 21.32 -8.47
C ARG A 155 12.26 22.38 -7.46
N ASN A 156 11.64 23.45 -7.94
CA ASN A 156 11.18 24.59 -7.17
C ASN A 156 9.78 25.00 -7.64
N LYS A 157 9.20 26.02 -7.01
CA LYS A 157 7.99 26.66 -7.54
C LYS A 157 8.35 27.42 -8.83
N ILE A 158 7.77 27.01 -9.95
CA ILE A 158 8.02 27.56 -11.28
C ILE A 158 6.85 28.49 -11.65
N ARG A 159 7.17 29.69 -12.13
CA ARG A 159 6.16 30.59 -12.71
C ARG A 159 5.96 30.24 -14.17
N GLY A 160 4.73 30.37 -14.67
CA GLY A 160 4.38 30.06 -16.04
C GLY A 160 5.24 30.80 -17.05
N SER A 161 5.98 30.04 -17.86
CA SER A 161 6.83 30.52 -18.93
C SER A 161 6.26 30.10 -20.29
N ALA A 162 6.70 30.77 -21.37
CA ALA A 162 6.31 30.41 -22.73
C ALA A 162 7.05 29.17 -23.26
N THR A 163 8.24 28.89 -22.73
CA THR A 163 9.14 27.83 -23.16
C THR A 163 9.51 26.93 -22.00
N PHE A 164 9.66 25.64 -22.27
CA PHE A 164 10.13 24.68 -21.28
C PHE A 164 11.63 24.90 -20.99
N ASP A 165 11.97 25.19 -19.73
CA ASP A 165 13.34 25.40 -19.27
C ASP A 165 13.85 24.16 -18.53
N ASP A 166 14.68 23.33 -19.18
CA ASP A 166 15.18 22.08 -18.63
C ASP A 166 15.96 22.21 -17.31
N GLU A 167 16.47 23.40 -16.95
CA GLU A 167 17.23 23.60 -15.70
C GLU A 167 16.34 23.56 -14.44
N GLU A 168 15.09 24.02 -14.57
CA GLU A 168 14.12 24.06 -13.47
C GLU A 168 13.48 22.68 -13.19
N TRP A 169 13.64 21.75 -14.13
CA TRP A 169 13.06 20.42 -14.08
C TRP A 169 14.10 19.34 -13.77
N SER A 170 13.66 18.27 -13.12
CA SER A 170 14.43 17.04 -12.96
C SER A 170 13.79 15.94 -13.80
N LYS A 171 14.57 15.34 -14.70
CA LYS A 171 14.10 14.26 -15.56
C LYS A 171 13.92 12.97 -14.76
N LEU A 172 12.82 12.27 -14.99
CA LEU A 172 12.50 10.98 -14.40
C LEU A 172 12.81 9.85 -15.39
N GLU A 173 13.27 8.71 -14.86
CA GLU A 173 13.59 7.50 -15.63
C GLU A 173 12.36 6.85 -16.29
N GLY A 174 11.16 7.13 -15.77
CA GLY A 174 9.92 6.56 -16.29
C GLY A 174 8.68 7.30 -15.82
N ARG A 175 7.51 6.81 -16.23
CA ARG A 175 6.23 7.35 -15.79
C ARG A 175 6.08 7.10 -14.28
N PRO A 176 5.97 8.15 -13.45
CA PRO A 176 5.69 7.97 -12.04
C PRO A 176 4.32 7.32 -11.88
N LYS A 177 4.23 6.38 -10.94
CA LYS A 177 3.02 5.63 -10.64
C LYS A 177 2.56 5.99 -9.24
N ALA A 178 1.25 6.08 -9.05
CA ALA A 178 0.70 6.23 -7.72
C ALA A 178 1.05 4.97 -6.91
N ASP A 179 1.51 5.17 -5.68
CA ASP A 179 1.92 4.10 -4.79
C ASP A 179 1.46 4.38 -3.36
N LEU A 180 1.38 3.33 -2.56
CA LEU A 180 0.98 3.41 -1.17
C LEU A 180 2.21 3.19 -0.29
N LEU A 181 2.62 4.23 0.41
CA LEU A 181 3.81 4.19 1.25
C LEU A 181 3.44 4.02 2.72
N PRO A 182 4.01 3.06 3.46
CA PRO A 182 3.75 2.92 4.89
C PRO A 182 4.25 4.16 5.66
N ASN A 183 3.42 4.67 6.57
CA ASN A 183 3.77 5.80 7.43
C ASN A 183 4.72 5.38 8.56
N PHE A 184 5.33 6.33 9.27
CA PHE A 184 6.30 6.02 10.32
C PHE A 184 5.73 5.19 11.48
N GLU A 185 4.45 5.40 11.82
CA GLU A 185 3.78 4.67 12.89
C GLU A 185 3.60 3.19 12.52
N TYR A 186 3.11 2.91 11.31
CA TYR A 186 2.99 1.58 10.76
C TYR A 186 4.35 0.88 10.73
N LYS A 187 5.40 1.56 10.23
CA LYS A 187 6.77 1.02 10.26
C LYS A 187 7.26 0.71 11.68
N THR A 188 6.90 1.55 12.66
CA THR A 188 7.31 1.34 14.05
C THR A 188 6.57 0.15 14.68
N ASN A 189 5.28 0.01 14.43
CA ASN A 189 4.47 -1.09 14.93
C ASN A 189 4.91 -2.42 14.32
N GLN A 190 5.32 -2.43 13.05
CA GLN A 190 5.82 -3.63 12.37
C GLN A 190 7.06 -4.26 13.02
N PHE A 191 7.86 -3.52 13.80
CA PHE A 191 8.98 -4.12 14.52
C PHE A 191 8.55 -5.18 15.54
N ALA A 192 7.32 -5.08 16.09
CA ALA A 192 6.79 -6.10 16.99
C ALA A 192 6.55 -7.43 16.27
N ASP A 193 6.22 -7.37 14.97
CA ASP A 193 5.84 -8.52 14.16
C ASP A 193 7.06 -9.22 13.53
N PHE A 194 8.29 -8.75 13.76
CA PHE A 194 9.50 -9.33 13.15
C PHE A 194 9.76 -10.79 13.53
N TYR A 195 9.25 -11.21 14.69
CA TYR A 195 9.37 -12.58 15.18
C TYR A 195 8.11 -13.41 14.95
N ASP A 196 7.04 -12.81 14.45
CA ASP A 196 5.85 -13.53 14.07
C ASP A 196 6.10 -14.24 12.73
N LEU A 197 5.67 -15.50 12.69
CA LEU A 197 5.81 -16.39 11.56
C LEU A 197 4.63 -16.29 10.61
N ASP A 198 3.48 -15.85 11.10
CA ASP A 198 2.22 -15.87 10.37
C ASP A 198 1.86 -14.51 9.76
N THR A 199 2.69 -13.49 9.97
CA THR A 199 2.50 -12.16 9.39
C THR A 199 3.22 -12.05 8.05
N ASP A 200 2.43 -11.95 6.97
CA ASP A 200 2.94 -11.45 5.71
C ASP A 200 2.87 -9.91 5.75
N ASN A 201 4.00 -9.26 5.43
CA ASN A 201 4.24 -7.85 5.68
C ASN A 201 4.11 -7.05 4.38
N PHE A 202 3.39 -5.93 4.43
CA PHE A 202 3.24 -5.05 3.27
C PHE A 202 4.59 -4.55 2.72
N ASP A 203 5.55 -4.25 3.61
CA ASP A 203 6.87 -3.74 3.23
C ASP A 203 7.91 -4.87 3.10
N SER A 204 8.16 -5.29 1.86
CA SER A 204 9.17 -6.32 1.54
C SER A 204 10.60 -5.98 1.97
N SER A 205 10.91 -4.70 2.18
CA SER A 205 12.25 -4.28 2.63
C SER A 205 12.44 -4.54 4.12
N GLN A 206 11.42 -4.23 4.93
CA GLN A 206 11.41 -4.52 6.36
C GLN A 206 11.36 -6.01 6.64
N GLN A 207 10.56 -6.76 5.87
CA GLN A 207 10.52 -8.22 5.98
C GLN A 207 11.90 -8.84 5.72
N ARG A 208 12.64 -8.34 4.71
CA ARG A 208 14.03 -8.76 4.48
C ARG A 208 14.95 -8.41 5.64
N MET A 209 14.77 -7.25 6.26
CA MET A 209 15.57 -6.86 7.43
C MET A 209 15.30 -7.77 8.63
N ALA A 210 14.02 -8.09 8.91
CA ALA A 210 13.62 -9.05 9.92
C ALA A 210 14.22 -10.45 9.66
N GLN A 211 14.17 -10.91 8.41
CA GLN A 211 14.79 -12.14 7.96
C GLN A 211 16.31 -12.17 8.23
N HIS A 212 17.00 -11.07 7.94
CA HIS A 212 18.43 -10.94 8.19
C HIS A 212 18.78 -10.93 9.69
N LEU A 213 17.87 -10.50 10.56
CA LEU A 213 18.08 -10.54 12.01
C LEU A 213 18.32 -11.96 12.53
N ILE A 214 17.62 -12.96 11.99
CA ILE A 214 17.85 -14.38 12.30
C ILE A 214 18.92 -15.02 11.40
N GLY A 215 19.59 -14.23 10.56
CA GLY A 215 20.59 -14.69 9.60
C GLY A 215 20.01 -15.42 8.39
N TYR A 216 18.70 -15.30 8.13
CA TYR A 216 18.10 -15.84 6.91
C TYR A 216 18.41 -14.93 5.72
N GLN A 217 18.76 -15.56 4.61
CA GLN A 217 18.83 -14.95 3.30
C GLN A 217 18.32 -16.00 2.31
N LYS A 218 17.62 -15.57 1.27
CA LYS A 218 17.18 -16.47 0.20
C LYS A 218 18.39 -17.18 -0.40
N ARG A 219 18.34 -18.52 -0.45
CA ARG A 219 19.40 -19.36 -1.01
C ARG A 219 18.80 -20.30 -2.05
N GLN A 220 19.51 -20.47 -3.16
CA GLN A 220 19.05 -21.28 -4.29
C GLN A 220 18.68 -22.71 -3.88
N TYR A 221 19.45 -23.33 -2.98
CA TYR A 221 19.16 -24.69 -2.55
C TYR A 221 17.88 -24.81 -1.71
N LEU A 222 17.46 -23.76 -0.98
CA LEU A 222 16.18 -23.78 -0.25
C LEU A 222 15.01 -23.53 -1.21
N GLN A 223 15.20 -22.65 -2.19
CA GLN A 223 14.19 -22.35 -3.21
C GLN A 223 13.85 -23.57 -4.06
N ASN A 224 14.83 -24.43 -4.34
CA ASN A 224 14.60 -25.66 -5.09
C ASN A 224 13.78 -26.71 -4.32
N ILE A 225 13.68 -26.58 -2.98
CA ILE A 225 13.00 -27.54 -2.10
C ILE A 225 11.61 -27.01 -1.72
N ILE A 226 11.52 -25.71 -1.42
CA ILE A 226 10.29 -25.04 -0.97
C ILE A 226 10.06 -23.83 -1.88
N ASN A 227 9.01 -23.87 -2.70
CA ASN A 227 8.74 -22.81 -3.68
C ASN A 227 8.24 -21.49 -3.03
N ASP A 228 7.62 -21.57 -1.86
CA ASP A 228 7.02 -20.43 -1.17
C ASP A 228 8.01 -19.74 -0.22
N ASP A 229 8.11 -18.42 -0.33
CA ASP A 229 9.06 -17.60 0.45
C ASP A 229 8.76 -17.62 1.96
N VAL A 230 7.48 -17.59 2.35
CA VAL A 230 7.06 -17.60 3.76
C VAL A 230 7.38 -18.97 4.37
N SER A 231 7.08 -20.04 3.63
CA SER A 231 7.40 -21.41 4.02
C SER A 231 8.91 -21.65 4.13
N GLN A 232 9.73 -21.08 3.23
CA GLN A 232 11.19 -21.14 3.34
C GLN A 232 11.70 -20.47 4.62
N TYR A 233 11.15 -19.31 4.97
CA TYR A 233 11.52 -18.58 6.19
C TYR A 233 11.17 -19.38 7.46
N LYS A 234 9.93 -19.89 7.53
CA LYS A 234 9.46 -20.78 8.62
C LYS A 234 10.34 -22.00 8.78
N PHE A 235 10.66 -22.65 7.65
CA PHE A 235 11.58 -23.79 7.63
C PHE A 235 12.95 -23.42 8.21
N TYR A 236 13.53 -22.30 7.76
CA TYR A 236 14.84 -21.86 8.24
C TYR A 236 14.86 -21.56 9.74
N GLN A 237 13.81 -20.96 10.30
CA GLN A 237 13.72 -20.71 11.73
C GLN A 237 13.63 -22.02 12.54
N GLY A 238 12.88 -23.02 12.06
CA GLY A 238 12.86 -24.34 12.70
C GLY A 238 14.20 -25.09 12.54
N PHE A 239 14.86 -24.94 11.39
CA PHE A 239 16.15 -25.54 11.10
C PHE A 239 17.28 -24.96 11.95
N ILE A 240 17.31 -23.64 12.14
CA ILE A 240 18.38 -22.98 12.92
C ILE A 240 18.30 -23.33 14.40
N GLN A 241 17.09 -23.54 14.94
CA GLN A 241 16.89 -23.98 16.33
C GLN A 241 17.46 -25.38 16.60
N ASP A 242 17.24 -26.33 15.69
CA ASP A 242 17.72 -27.71 15.83
C ASP A 242 19.10 -27.94 15.21
N LYS A 243 19.78 -26.87 14.79
CA LYS A 243 21.05 -26.94 14.08
C LYS A 243 22.10 -27.69 14.91
N GLY A 244 22.73 -28.68 14.31
CA GLY A 244 23.72 -29.54 14.96
C GLY A 244 23.16 -30.84 15.53
N THR A 245 21.84 -31.04 15.47
CA THR A 245 21.20 -32.32 15.78
C THR A 245 20.76 -33.04 14.50
N LYS A 246 20.56 -34.37 14.59
CA LYS A 246 19.96 -35.17 13.50
C LYS A 246 18.64 -34.58 12.99
N ASN A 247 17.84 -33.96 13.85
CA ASN A 247 16.56 -33.36 13.46
C ASN A 247 16.69 -32.28 12.38
N SER A 248 17.79 -31.51 12.37
CA SER A 248 18.04 -30.51 11.32
C SER A 248 18.25 -31.13 9.93
N LEU A 249 18.89 -32.31 9.88
CA LEU A 249 19.06 -33.09 8.66
C LEU A 249 17.73 -33.74 8.26
N THR A 250 17.04 -34.38 9.20
CA THR A 250 15.72 -35.00 8.97
C THR A 250 14.75 -33.98 8.39
N LYS A 251 14.61 -32.78 8.98
CA LYS A 251 13.73 -31.73 8.47
C LYS A 251 14.07 -31.30 7.04
N LEU A 252 15.36 -31.18 6.71
CA LEU A 252 15.82 -30.76 5.37
C LEU A 252 15.55 -31.83 4.30
N PHE A 253 15.74 -33.10 4.65
CA PHE A 253 15.53 -34.22 3.72
C PHE A 253 14.07 -34.69 3.67
N ASP A 254 13.29 -34.52 4.73
CA ASP A 254 11.84 -34.78 4.73
C ASP A 254 11.10 -33.79 3.81
N ALA A 255 11.54 -32.53 3.75
CA ALA A 255 11.02 -31.60 2.74
C ALA A 255 11.33 -32.07 1.31
N LEU A 256 12.48 -32.75 1.11
CA LEU A 256 12.94 -33.29 -0.18
C LEU A 256 12.25 -34.60 -0.57
N SER A 257 11.85 -35.42 0.41
CA SER A 257 11.26 -36.74 0.18
C SER A 257 9.87 -36.67 -0.48
N SER A 258 9.24 -35.50 -0.43
CA SER A 258 8.04 -35.17 -1.25
C SER A 258 8.30 -35.20 -2.76
N ALA A 259 9.57 -35.24 -3.20
CA ALA A 259 10.01 -35.24 -4.59
C ALA A 259 10.64 -36.57 -5.06
N ASP A 260 10.34 -37.70 -4.42
CA ASP A 260 10.77 -39.06 -4.82
C ASP A 260 12.30 -39.25 -4.96
N LYS A 261 13.11 -38.52 -4.18
CA LYS A 261 14.58 -38.67 -4.16
C LYS A 261 15.14 -38.99 -2.78
N ASP A 262 16.14 -39.88 -2.79
CA ASP A 262 16.80 -40.58 -1.69
C ASP A 262 16.88 -39.85 -0.34
N SER A 263 16.47 -40.55 0.72
CA SER A 263 16.68 -40.16 2.11
C SER A 263 18.14 -40.37 2.52
N VAL A 264 18.80 -39.33 3.02
CA VAL A 264 20.15 -39.46 3.61
C VAL A 264 20.05 -40.10 4.99
N GLU A 265 20.63 -41.30 5.14
CA GLU A 265 20.78 -41.94 6.44
C GLU A 265 21.94 -41.33 7.23
N PHE A 266 21.63 -40.66 8.34
CA PHE A 266 22.63 -40.08 9.23
C PHE A 266 22.94 -41.01 10.41
N TYR A 267 24.20 -41.42 10.50
CA TYR A 267 24.78 -42.21 11.58
C TYR A 267 25.70 -41.31 12.41
N GLU A 268 25.37 -41.11 13.69
CA GLU A 268 26.25 -40.41 14.64
C GLU A 268 27.30 -41.38 15.18
N GLU A 269 28.57 -41.18 14.81
CA GLU A 269 29.69 -41.89 15.44
C GLU A 269 30.19 -41.09 16.65
N TRP A 270 30.13 -41.70 17.83
CA TRP A 270 30.48 -41.08 19.12
C TRP A 270 31.88 -41.47 19.62
N ALA A 271 32.56 -42.40 18.95
CA ALA A 271 33.93 -42.78 19.26
C ALA A 271 34.65 -43.41 18.05
N ILE A 272 35.84 -42.90 17.74
CA ILE A 272 36.74 -43.51 16.75
C ILE A 272 37.65 -44.50 17.48
N ARG A 273 37.56 -45.80 17.16
CA ARG A 273 38.46 -46.82 17.71
C ARG A 273 39.89 -46.59 17.20
N LYS A 274 40.71 -45.86 17.97
CA LYS A 274 42.09 -45.48 17.62
C LYS A 274 43.08 -46.66 17.54
N GLY A 275 42.74 -47.80 18.12
CA GLY A 275 43.57 -48.99 18.07
C GLY A 275 43.03 -50.08 18.98
N HIS A 276 43.52 -51.30 18.76
CA HIS A 276 43.27 -52.44 19.62
C HIS A 276 44.62 -52.88 20.19
N TYR A 277 44.76 -52.92 21.51
CA TYR A 277 45.97 -53.41 22.15
C TYR A 277 45.74 -54.87 22.55
N GLY A 278 46.37 -55.79 21.81
CA GLY A 278 46.30 -57.24 22.01
C GLY A 278 46.35 -58.01 20.70
N VAL A 279 47.07 -59.14 20.70
CA VAL A 279 47.10 -60.10 19.58
C VAL A 279 45.70 -60.69 19.43
N THR A 280 45.07 -60.48 18.28
CA THR A 280 43.83 -61.15 17.90
C THR A 280 44.14 -62.15 16.80
N GLN A 281 43.91 -63.43 17.08
CA GLN A 281 43.63 -64.43 16.05
C GLN A 281 42.11 -64.52 15.91
N GLY A 282 41.60 -64.30 14.71
CA GLY A 282 40.20 -64.59 14.36
C GLY A 282 39.65 -63.58 13.34
N PHE A 283 39.54 -64.04 12.09
CA PHE A 283 38.89 -63.38 10.96
C PHE A 283 37.39 -63.20 11.17
#